data_AF-A0A2M6WP67-F1
#
_entry.id   AF-A0A2M6WP67-F1
#
_cell.length_a   1.000
_cell.length_b   1.000
_cell.length_c   1.000
_cell.angle_alpha   90.00
_cell.angle_beta   90.00
_cell.angle_gamma   90.00
#
_symmetry.space_group_name_H-M   'P 1'
#
loop_
_entity.id
_entity.type
_entity.pdbx_description
1 polymer ?
#
loop_
_entity_poly.entity_id
_entity_poly.type
_entity_poly.pdbx_seq_one_letter_code
_entity_poly.pdbx_strand_id
1 'polypeptide(L)'
;MIKKYIKKLTVLVSSLVVLLLAKSVLAYSFASSTGLDTTARQTGHYDQRLFGAGMTLEGGISSILTAALSFLGVIFLLLMIYGGITWMTARGNEKNVDQAKDIIFDSIIGLVIVIAAYAITFFVTSVFSNQTLHP
;
A
#
# COMPACT_ATOMS: atom_id res chain seq x y z
N MET A 1 20.34 32.06 6.66
CA MET A 1 19.81 31.35 7.84
C MET A 1 18.43 30.69 7.62
N ILE A 2 17.50 31.31 6.88
CA ILE A 2 16.10 30.84 6.68
C ILE A 2 15.97 29.45 6.02
N LYS A 3 16.80 29.10 5.02
CA LYS A 3 16.76 27.79 4.35
C LYS A 3 17.00 26.59 5.29
N LYS A 4 17.74 26.80 6.40
CA LYS A 4 18.03 25.77 7.41
C LYS A 4 16.78 25.40 8.21
N TYR A 5 15.90 26.37 8.46
CA TYR A 5 14.63 26.16 9.18
C TYR A 5 13.58 25.54 8.29
N ILE A 6 13.52 25.91 7.00
CA ILE A 6 12.62 25.29 6.02
C ILE A 6 12.94 23.79 5.87
N LYS A 7 14.23 23.43 5.71
CA LYS A 7 14.64 22.01 5.61
C LYS A 7 14.33 21.22 6.89
N LYS A 8 14.51 21.82 8.08
CA LYS A 8 14.13 21.18 9.36
C LYS A 8 12.62 21.02 9.52
N LEU A 9 11.82 22.00 9.08
CA LEU A 9 10.37 21.98 9.14
C LEU A 9 9.78 20.87 8.24
N THR A 10 10.28 20.70 7.02
CA THR A 10 9.86 19.62 6.12
C THR A 10 10.16 18.24 6.71
N VAL A 11 11.33 18.08 7.36
CA VAL A 11 11.70 16.82 8.03
C VAL A 11 10.81 16.53 9.24
N LEU A 12 10.44 17.56 10.01
CA LEU A 12 9.54 17.41 11.17
C LEU A 12 8.11 17.05 10.75
N VAL A 13 7.60 17.69 9.68
CA VAL A 13 6.30 17.37 9.09
C VAL A 13 6.30 15.96 8.50
N SER A 14 7.37 15.55 7.81
CA SER A 14 7.51 14.17 7.32
C SER A 14 7.51 13.15 8.47
N SER A 15 8.18 13.44 9.58
CA SER A 15 8.21 12.56 10.76
C SER A 15 6.83 12.45 11.43
N LEU A 16 6.10 13.56 11.52
CA LEU A 16 4.73 13.58 12.04
C LEU A 16 3.75 12.82 11.13
N VAL A 17 3.91 12.96 9.81
CA VAL A 17 3.12 12.21 8.82
C VAL A 17 3.42 10.71 8.90
N VAL A 18 4.69 10.31 9.09
CA VAL A 18 5.07 8.90 9.29
C VAL A 18 4.42 8.33 10.57
N LEU A 19 4.36 9.11 11.65
CA LEU A 19 3.71 8.71 12.91
C LEU A 19 2.18 8.59 12.79
N LEU A 20 1.56 9.44 11.97
CA LEU A 20 0.12 9.37 11.66
C LEU A 20 -0.21 8.18 10.75
N LEU A 21 0.63 7.93 9.74
CA LEU A 21 0.46 6.80 8.81
C LEU A 21 0.74 5.45 9.46
N ALA A 22 1.64 5.39 10.45
CA ALA A 22 1.89 4.17 11.23
C ALA A 22 0.63 3.65 11.94
N LYS A 23 -0.27 4.55 12.35
CA LYS A 23 -1.56 4.15 12.94
C LYS A 23 -2.52 3.58 11.89
N SER A 24 -2.55 4.14 10.68
CA SER A 24 -3.37 3.58 9.58
C SER A 24 -2.88 2.20 9.11
N VAL A 25 -1.57 1.93 9.17
CA VAL A 25 -1.02 0.59 8.86
C VAL A 25 -1.50 -0.47 9.86
N LEU A 26 -1.62 -0.12 11.15
CA LEU A 26 -2.10 -1.03 12.19
C LEU A 26 -3.63 -1.10 12.28
N ALA A 27 -4.36 -0.10 11.76
CA ALA A 27 -5.82 0.03 11.90
C ALA A 27 -6.62 -0.25 10.62
N TYR A 28 -5.97 -0.58 9.50
CA TYR A 28 -6.71 -0.95 8.30
C TYR A 28 -7.24 -2.39 8.42
N SER A 29 -8.43 -2.50 9.03
CA SER A 29 -9.26 -3.69 8.93
C SER A 29 -9.86 -3.76 7.52
N PHE A 30 -9.09 -4.25 6.54
CA PHE A 30 -9.60 -4.63 5.21
C PHE A 30 -10.52 -5.86 5.27
N ALA A 31 -10.60 -6.51 6.44
CA ALA A 31 -11.37 -7.72 6.68
C ALA A 31 -12.90 -7.52 6.75
N SER A 32 -13.41 -6.28 6.69
CA SER A 32 -14.86 -6.03 6.79
C SER A 32 -15.62 -6.19 5.47
N SER A 33 -14.97 -6.48 4.33
CA SER A 33 -15.69 -6.64 3.05
C SER A 33 -15.20 -7.75 2.12
N THR A 34 -14.16 -8.50 2.46
CA THR A 34 -13.85 -9.73 1.73
C THR A 34 -14.68 -10.86 2.37
N GLY A 35 -15.52 -11.57 1.62
CA GLY A 35 -16.40 -12.67 2.09
C GLY A 35 -15.70 -13.89 2.71
N LEU A 36 -14.47 -13.69 3.18
CA LEU A 36 -13.69 -14.60 3.98
C LEU A 36 -14.30 -14.80 5.37
N ASP A 37 -14.94 -13.78 5.98
CA ASP A 37 -15.60 -13.93 7.28
C ASP A 37 -16.89 -14.77 7.17
N THR A 38 -17.66 -14.58 6.09
CA THR A 38 -18.86 -15.37 5.80
C THR A 38 -18.51 -16.82 5.48
N THR A 39 -17.43 -17.06 4.73
CA THR A 39 -16.96 -18.41 4.40
C THR A 39 -16.36 -19.10 5.61
N ALA A 40 -15.52 -18.42 6.41
CA ALA A 40 -14.95 -18.99 7.63
C ALA A 40 -16.01 -19.31 8.71
N ARG A 41 -17.11 -18.54 8.74
CA ARG A 41 -18.29 -18.85 9.58
C ARG A 41 -19.05 -20.07 9.07
N GLN A 42 -19.23 -20.19 7.76
CA GLN A 42 -19.91 -21.34 7.14
C GLN A 42 -19.11 -22.64 7.29
N THR A 43 -17.77 -22.56 7.33
CA THR A 43 -16.89 -23.73 7.47
C THR A 43 -16.44 -23.98 8.91
N GLY A 44 -16.86 -23.19 9.89
CA GLY A 44 -16.52 -23.39 11.31
C GLY A 44 -15.06 -23.07 11.70
N HIS A 45 -14.35 -22.28 10.90
CA HIS A 45 -12.92 -21.95 11.10
C HIS A 45 -12.68 -20.48 11.51
N TYR A 46 -13.68 -19.84 12.13
CA TYR A 46 -13.65 -18.41 12.51
C TYR A 46 -12.71 -18.09 13.69
N ASP A 47 -12.31 -19.08 14.47
CA ASP A 47 -11.43 -18.89 15.64
C ASP A 47 -9.95 -18.77 15.28
N GLN A 48 -9.62 -18.83 13.99
CA GLN A 48 -8.27 -19.06 13.56
C GLN A 48 -7.53 -17.76 13.15
N ARG A 49 -7.25 -16.88 14.13
CA ARG A 49 -6.66 -15.52 14.00
C ARG A 49 -5.11 -15.49 14.10
N LEU A 50 -4.49 -14.63 13.29
CA LEU A 50 -3.03 -14.37 13.19
C LEU A 50 -2.32 -13.91 14.49
N PHE A 51 -3.07 -13.46 15.49
CA PHE A 51 -2.52 -13.07 16.79
C PHE A 51 -3.40 -13.64 17.90
N GLY A 52 -3.10 -14.87 18.30
CA GLY A 52 -3.85 -15.61 19.32
C GLY A 52 -4.36 -16.95 18.78
N ALA A 53 -4.03 -18.01 19.53
CA ALA A 53 -4.23 -19.44 19.26
C ALA A 53 -5.17 -19.80 18.08
N GLY A 54 -4.55 -20.40 17.05
CA GLY A 54 -5.17 -20.96 15.86
C GLY A 54 -4.94 -20.07 14.65
N MET A 55 -4.15 -20.45 13.63
CA MET A 55 -4.10 -19.68 12.36
C MET A 55 -4.33 -20.55 11.11
N THR A 56 -5.32 -20.22 10.29
CA THR A 56 -5.39 -20.72 8.91
C THR A 56 -4.36 -19.96 8.08
N LEU A 57 -3.78 -20.62 7.08
CA LEU A 57 -2.72 -20.05 6.24
C LEU A 57 -3.16 -18.72 5.57
N GLU A 58 -4.45 -18.60 5.30
CA GLU A 58 -5.07 -17.47 4.61
C GLU A 58 -5.05 -16.15 5.39
N GLY A 59 -5.36 -16.18 6.70
CA GLY A 59 -5.35 -14.97 7.54
C GLY A 59 -3.94 -14.40 7.76
N GLY A 60 -2.94 -15.27 7.79
CA GLY A 60 -1.52 -14.90 7.87
C GLY A 60 -1.05 -14.16 6.64
N ILE A 61 -1.34 -14.72 5.46
CA ILE A 61 -0.96 -14.13 4.18
C ILE A 61 -1.66 -12.78 3.96
N SER A 62 -2.96 -12.69 4.26
CA SER A 62 -3.73 -11.46 4.10
C SER A 62 -3.16 -10.28 4.91
N SER A 63 -2.74 -10.55 6.15
CA SER A 63 -2.17 -9.50 7.00
C SER A 63 -0.77 -9.10 6.57
N ILE A 64 0.06 -10.05 6.12
CA ILE A 64 1.39 -9.76 5.55
C ILE A 64 1.25 -8.91 4.29
N LEU A 65 0.31 -9.24 3.40
CA LEU A 65 0.05 -8.50 2.16
C LEU A 65 -0.45 -7.09 2.47
N THR A 66 -1.38 -6.95 3.41
CA THR A 66 -1.91 -5.63 3.79
C THR A 66 -0.82 -4.75 4.40
N ALA A 67 0.03 -5.30 5.27
CA ALA A 67 1.17 -4.58 5.82
C ALA A 67 2.19 -4.20 4.73
N ALA A 68 2.49 -5.10 3.80
CA ALA A 68 3.40 -4.84 2.70
C ALA A 68 2.84 -3.78 1.72
N LEU A 69 1.58 -3.89 1.30
CA LEU A 69 0.94 -2.96 0.36
C LEU A 69 0.81 -1.56 0.96
N SER A 70 0.44 -1.44 2.23
CA SER A 70 0.34 -0.15 2.91
C SER A 70 1.71 0.53 3.04
N PHE A 71 2.75 -0.23 3.39
CA PHE A 71 4.12 0.28 3.42
C PHE A 71 4.61 0.73 2.04
N LEU A 72 4.34 -0.08 1.01
CA LEU A 72 4.75 0.20 -0.36
C LEU A 72 4.04 1.46 -0.91
N GLY A 73 2.76 1.63 -0.63
CA GLY A 73 2.01 2.83 -1.03
C GLY A 73 2.58 4.13 -0.45
N VAL A 74 3.03 4.12 0.81
CA VAL A 74 3.70 5.26 1.44
C VAL A 74 5.04 5.55 0.77
N ILE A 75 5.81 4.51 0.43
CA ILE A 75 7.10 4.68 -0.28
C ILE A 75 6.88 5.32 -1.65
N PHE A 76 5.91 4.83 -2.44
CA PHE A 76 5.60 5.41 -3.75
C PHE A 76 5.20 6.89 -3.65
N LEU A 77 4.43 7.26 -2.63
CA LEU A 77 4.07 8.66 -2.39
C LEU A 77 5.31 9.52 -2.08
N LEU A 78 6.23 9.03 -1.25
CA LEU A 78 7.47 9.73 -0.93
C LEU A 78 8.38 9.89 -2.16
N LEU A 79 8.50 8.86 -2.99
CA LEU A 79 9.28 8.91 -4.24
C LEU A 79 8.67 9.90 -5.24
N MET A 80 7.34 9.94 -5.36
CA MET A 80 6.64 10.90 -6.21
C MET A 80 6.89 12.35 -5.76
N ILE A 81 6.81 12.63 -4.45
CA ILE A 81 7.12 13.95 -3.89
C ILE A 81 8.60 14.29 -4.14
N TYR A 82 9.51 13.34 -3.94
CA TYR A 82 10.94 13.53 -4.16
C TYR A 82 11.27 13.84 -5.63
N GLY A 83 10.69 13.10 -6.57
CA GLY A 83 10.79 13.36 -8.00
C GLY A 83 10.24 14.73 -8.37
N GLY A 84 9.06 15.09 -7.84
CA GLY A 84 8.44 16.40 -8.08
C GLY A 84 9.29 17.57 -7.57
N ILE A 85 9.85 17.48 -6.36
CA ILE A 85 10.73 18.53 -5.80
C ILE A 85 12.02 18.64 -6.63
N THR A 86 12.57 17.51 -7.06
CA THR A 86 13.79 17.48 -7.89
C THR A 86 13.54 18.13 -9.25
N TRP A 87 12.38 17.87 -9.86
CA TRP A 87 11.97 18.49 -11.11
C TRP A 87 11.82 20.01 -10.96
N MET A 88 11.14 20.47 -9.91
CA MET A 88 10.97 21.91 -9.62
C MET A 88 12.29 22.62 -9.28
N THR A 89 13.26 21.90 -8.71
CA THR A 89 14.55 22.47 -8.27
C THR A 89 15.64 22.37 -9.33
N ALA A 90 15.37 21.73 -10.48
CA ALA A 90 16.37 21.45 -11.50
C ALA A 90 16.96 22.71 -12.18
N ARG A 91 16.31 23.89 -12.07
CA ARG A 91 16.82 25.20 -12.52
C ARG A 91 17.42 25.22 -13.95
N GLY A 92 16.91 24.38 -14.85
CA GLY A 92 17.39 24.28 -16.23
C GLY A 92 18.55 23.32 -16.47
N ASN A 93 19.01 22.55 -15.47
CA ASN A 93 19.93 21.44 -15.68
C ASN A 93 19.15 20.23 -16.20
N GLU A 94 19.29 19.92 -17.49
CA GLU A 94 18.62 18.79 -18.17
C GLU A 94 18.82 17.46 -17.43
N LYS A 95 20.01 17.19 -16.90
CA LYS A 95 20.29 15.95 -16.17
C LYS A 95 19.39 15.75 -14.95
N ASN A 96 19.13 16.84 -14.21
CA ASN A 96 18.26 16.79 -13.04
C ASN A 96 16.78 16.71 -13.42
N VAL A 97 16.42 17.29 -14.57
CA VAL A 97 15.05 17.20 -15.12
C VAL A 97 14.75 15.77 -15.54
N ASP A 98 15.66 15.13 -16.27
CA ASP A 98 15.45 13.77 -16.77
C ASP A 98 15.48 12.75 -15.62
N GLN A 99 16.43 12.88 -14.69
CA GLN A 99 16.42 12.04 -13.48
C GLN A 99 15.11 12.16 -12.68
N ALA A 100 14.55 13.37 -12.58
CA ALA A 100 13.28 13.58 -11.87
C ALA A 100 12.10 12.94 -12.60
N LYS A 101 12.08 13.00 -13.94
CA LYS A 101 11.06 12.32 -14.76
C LYS A 101 11.15 10.82 -14.59
N ASP A 102 12.35 10.24 -14.66
CA ASP A 102 12.56 8.80 -14.52
C ASP A 102 11.99 8.30 -13.18
N ILE A 103 12.29 8.99 -12.08
CA ILE A 103 11.75 8.65 -10.75
C ILE A 103 10.22 8.69 -10.73
N ILE A 104 9.61 9.69 -11.39
CA ILE A 104 8.15 9.82 -11.45
C ILE A 104 7.55 8.69 -12.29
N PHE A 105 8.12 8.40 -13.46
CA PHE A 105 7.65 7.32 -14.33
C PHE A 105 7.78 5.94 -13.66
N ASP A 106 8.93 5.65 -13.06
CA ASP A 106 9.16 4.40 -12.33
C ASP A 106 8.18 4.23 -11.17
N SER A 107 7.91 5.32 -10.44
CA SER A 107 6.93 5.32 -9.34
C SER A 107 5.50 5.05 -9.83
N ILE A 108 5.10 5.64 -10.96
CA ILE A 108 3.79 5.42 -11.56
C ILE A 108 3.65 3.98 -12.07
N ILE A 109 4.66 3.47 -12.78
CA ILE A 109 4.66 2.10 -13.30
C ILE A 109 4.54 1.10 -12.15
N GLY A 110 5.30 1.29 -11.07
CA GLY A 110 5.20 0.46 -9.87
C GLY A 110 3.80 0.46 -9.25
N LEU A 111 3.16 1.64 -9.15
CA LEU A 111 1.80 1.76 -8.65
C LEU A 111 0.77 1.05 -9.56
N VAL A 112 0.90 1.21 -10.87
CA VAL A 112 0.03 0.56 -11.86
C VAL A 112 0.11 -0.96 -11.75
N ILE A 113 1.32 -1.52 -11.59
CA ILE A 113 1.51 -2.96 -11.42
C ILE A 113 0.80 -3.48 -10.17
N VAL A 114 0.89 -2.76 -9.04
CA VAL A 114 0.22 -3.17 -7.79
C VAL A 114 -1.30 -3.18 -7.95
N ILE A 115 -1.86 -2.14 -8.57
CA ILE A 115 -3.31 -2.05 -8.84
C ILE A 115 -3.73 -3.17 -9.80
N ALA A 116 -2.96 -3.42 -10.86
CA ALA A 116 -3.23 -4.48 -11.83
C ALA A 116 -3.21 -5.87 -11.17
N ALA A 117 -2.23 -6.15 -10.31
CA ALA A 117 -2.15 -7.41 -9.57
C ALA A 117 -3.38 -7.64 -8.68
N TYR A 118 -3.85 -6.59 -8.00
CA TYR A 118 -5.07 -6.66 -7.19
C TYR A 118 -6.32 -6.90 -8.06
N ALA A 119 -6.44 -6.19 -9.19
CA ALA A 119 -7.55 -6.34 -10.12
C ALA A 119 -7.62 -7.77 -10.70
N ILE A 120 -6.47 -8.35 -11.07
CA ILE A 120 -6.38 -9.72 -11.55
C ILE A 120 -6.80 -10.70 -10.45
N THR A 121 -6.29 -10.53 -9.22
CA THR A 121 -6.66 -11.39 -8.08
C THR A 121 -8.16 -11.38 -7.84
N PHE A 122 -8.78 -10.18 -7.83
CA PHE A 122 -10.22 -10.02 -7.67
C PHE A 122 -11.00 -10.68 -8.81
N PHE A 123 -10.56 -10.49 -10.05
CA PHE A 123 -11.19 -11.11 -11.22
C PHE A 123 -11.18 -12.64 -11.10
N VAL A 124 -10.03 -13.23 -10.78
CA VAL A 124 -9.88 -14.68 -10.62
C VAL A 124 -10.79 -15.21 -9.51
N THR A 125 -10.78 -14.58 -8.32
CA THR A 125 -11.65 -14.98 -7.21
C THR A 125 -13.14 -14.85 -7.56
N SER A 126 -13.54 -13.79 -8.25
CA SER A 126 -14.94 -13.56 -8.63
C SER A 126 -15.46 -14.62 -9.62
N VAL A 127 -14.62 -15.07 -10.56
CA VAL A 127 -14.96 -16.11 -11.53
C VAL A 127 -15.16 -17.45 -10.83
N PHE A 128 -14.29 -17.81 -9.89
CA PHE A 128 -14.42 -19.06 -9.15
C PHE A 128 -15.58 -19.06 -8.15
N SER A 129 -15.87 -17.93 -7.50
CA SER A 129 -17.00 -17.81 -6.55
C SER A 129 -18.36 -17.89 -7.24
N ASN A 130 -18.49 -17.48 -8.51
CA ASN A 130 -19.76 -17.53 -9.22
C ASN A 130 -20.09 -18.92 -9.76
N GLN A 131 -19.14 -19.86 -9.80
CA GLN A 131 -19.38 -21.22 -10.31
C GLN A 131 -19.85 -22.22 -9.25
N THR A 132 -19.72 -21.91 -7.97
CA THR A 132 -20.17 -22.79 -6.87
C THR A 132 -21.65 -22.59 -6.47
N LEU A 133 -22.37 -21.68 -7.14
CA LEU A 133 -23.79 -21.37 -6.89
C LEU A 133 -24.75 -21.91 -7.97
N HIS A 134 -24.50 -23.12 -8.48
CA HIS A 134 -25.52 -23.90 -9.18
C HIS A 134 -25.99 -25.04 -8.25
N PRO A 135 -27.25 -25.02 -7.74
CA PRO A 135 -27.87 -26.20 -7.13
C PRO A 135 -28.05 -27.35 -8.13
#